data_AF-A0A7J5W5V7-F1
#
_entry.id   AF-A0A7J5W5V7-F1
#
_cell.length_a   1.000
_cell.length_b   1.000
_cell.length_c   1.000
_cell.angle_alpha   90.00
_cell.angle_beta   90.00
_cell.angle_gamma   90.00
#
_symmetry.space_group_name_H-M   'P 1'
#
loop_
_entity.id
_entity.type
_entity.pdbx_description
1 polymer ?
#
loop_
_entity_poly.entity_id
_entity_poly.type
_entity_poly.pdbx_seq_one_letter_code
_entity_poly.pdbx_strand_id
1 'polypeptide(L)'
;MKKTSLIILFCISHLSAIFAQIPLNKSLIDNIINNNTLKENHPISSINVYKFINYHHKTNAFNVSKVTIYNRTDIPLNSYLYNSNGCFVLILLDDCFINSDMLKDLTRQSEPEFKQILDSLKLPDFAKNGIVWDRLYLEVLTVKKCRLSRNRFKIIFKKIFPAGLAPRELMPVINFSDGQYMVNPPYEFIYDNKGEMLEVYKKQLIPKKPVKIRLKKYN
;
A
#
# COMPACT_ATOMS: atom_id res chain seq x y z
N MET A 1 -50.38 -23.37 -14.57
CA MET A 1 -49.60 -22.11 -14.57
C MET A 1 -48.53 -22.10 -13.46
N LYS A 2 -47.42 -22.85 -13.61
CA LYS A 2 -46.28 -22.87 -12.65
C LYS A 2 -44.94 -23.15 -13.36
N LYS A 3 -44.64 -22.46 -14.47
CA LYS A 3 -43.34 -22.59 -15.17
C LYS A 3 -42.63 -21.26 -15.43
N THR A 4 -43.29 -20.13 -15.20
CA THR A 4 -42.74 -18.79 -15.44
C THR A 4 -41.89 -18.26 -14.29
N SER A 5 -42.01 -18.80 -13.08
CA SER A 5 -41.29 -18.28 -11.91
C SER A 5 -39.84 -18.77 -11.80
N LEU A 6 -39.50 -19.96 -12.32
CA LEU A 6 -38.12 -20.48 -12.26
C LEU A 6 -37.19 -19.83 -13.30
N ILE A 7 -37.73 -19.47 -14.46
CA ILE A 7 -36.95 -18.90 -15.57
C ILE A 7 -36.51 -17.46 -15.21
N ILE A 8 -37.36 -16.69 -14.53
CA ILE A 8 -37.00 -15.35 -14.04
C ILE A 8 -35.92 -15.45 -12.94
N LEU A 9 -35.96 -16.49 -12.09
CA LEU A 9 -34.93 -16.71 -11.07
C LEU A 9 -33.57 -17.08 -11.69
N PHE A 10 -33.56 -17.85 -12.79
CA PHE A 10 -32.35 -18.28 -13.49
C PHE A 10 -31.75 -17.17 -14.37
N CYS A 11 -32.58 -16.29 -14.93
CA CYS A 11 -32.13 -15.11 -15.66
C CYS A 11 -31.51 -14.05 -14.73
N ILE A 12 -31.91 -13.98 -13.44
CA ILE A 12 -31.25 -13.10 -12.46
C ILE A 12 -29.86 -13.63 -12.06
N SER A 13 -29.60 -14.94 -12.11
CA SER A 13 -28.26 -15.51 -11.89
C SER A 13 -27.31 -15.39 -13.09
N HIS A 14 -27.83 -15.02 -14.27
CA HIS A 14 -27.04 -14.76 -15.48
C HIS A 14 -27.04 -13.29 -15.92
N LEU A 15 -27.56 -12.38 -15.09
CA LEU A 15 -27.13 -10.99 -15.10
C LEU A 15 -25.63 -11.01 -14.80
N SER A 16 -24.86 -10.99 -15.88
CA SER A 16 -23.52 -10.44 -16.00
C SER A 16 -22.91 -10.15 -14.65
N ALA A 17 -21.90 -10.93 -14.26
CA ALA A 17 -21.03 -10.58 -13.15
C ALA A 17 -20.41 -9.21 -13.49
N ILE A 18 -21.14 -8.13 -13.19
CA ILE A 18 -20.65 -6.78 -13.21
C ILE A 18 -19.67 -6.79 -12.06
N PHE A 19 -18.42 -7.05 -12.40
CA PHE A 19 -17.30 -7.04 -11.48
C PHE A 19 -17.22 -5.62 -10.95
N ALA A 20 -17.85 -5.37 -9.81
CA ALA A 20 -17.70 -4.12 -9.10
C ALA A 20 -16.27 -4.09 -8.54
N GLN A 21 -15.34 -3.61 -9.37
CA GLN A 21 -14.01 -3.23 -8.94
C GLN A 21 -14.15 -1.97 -8.08
N ILE A 22 -13.36 -1.85 -7.02
CA ILE A 22 -13.36 -0.65 -6.19
C ILE A 22 -12.53 0.41 -6.93
N PRO A 23 -13.14 1.49 -7.47
CA PRO A 23 -12.35 2.56 -8.06
C PRO A 23 -11.49 3.21 -6.99
N LEU A 24 -10.19 3.33 -7.26
CA LEU A 24 -9.31 4.15 -6.45
C LEU A 24 -9.63 5.61 -6.75
N ASN A 25 -10.19 6.30 -5.75
CA ASN A 25 -10.43 7.72 -5.78
C ASN A 25 -9.61 8.42 -4.69
N LYS A 26 -9.48 9.74 -4.82
CA LYS A 26 -8.74 10.61 -3.91
C LYS A 26 -9.13 10.37 -2.44
N SER A 27 -10.44 10.39 -2.15
CA SER A 27 -10.93 10.19 -0.77
C SER A 27 -10.51 8.85 -0.16
N LEU A 28 -10.46 7.78 -0.95
CA LEU A 28 -10.03 6.46 -0.48
C LEU A 28 -8.52 6.44 -0.20
N ILE A 29 -7.73 6.96 -1.13
CA ILE A 29 -6.26 6.99 -1.01
C ILE A 29 -5.84 7.87 0.17
N ASP A 30 -6.39 9.08 0.29
CA ASP A 30 -6.11 9.96 1.43
C ASP A 30 -6.48 9.31 2.76
N ASN A 31 -7.64 8.64 2.83
CA ASN A 31 -8.03 7.94 4.05
C ASN A 31 -7.06 6.79 4.38
N ILE A 32 -6.55 6.07 3.38
CA ILE A 32 -5.59 4.98 3.59
C ILE A 32 -4.25 5.54 4.07
N ILE A 33 -3.73 6.58 3.41
CA ILE A 33 -2.43 7.18 3.74
C ILE A 33 -2.50 7.79 5.14
N ASN A 34 -3.45 8.68 5.41
CA ASN A 34 -3.55 9.39 6.69
C ASN A 34 -3.72 8.43 7.88
N ASN A 35 -4.49 7.34 7.73
CA ASN A 35 -4.65 6.35 8.80
C ASN A 35 -3.36 5.55 9.08
N ASN A 36 -2.41 5.52 8.14
CA ASN A 36 -1.15 4.79 8.26
C ASN A 36 0.06 5.66 8.57
N THR A 37 0.03 6.97 8.27
CA THR A 37 1.15 7.89 8.53
C THR A 37 1.09 8.55 9.90
N LEU A 38 -0.09 8.74 10.51
CA LEU A 38 -0.27 9.50 11.76
C LEU A 38 0.31 8.87 13.05
N LYS A 39 1.11 7.79 13.00
CA LYS A 39 1.51 7.05 14.22
C LYS A 39 2.98 6.65 14.34
N GLU A 40 3.83 6.96 13.37
CA GLU A 40 5.23 6.56 13.42
C GLU A 40 6.09 7.83 13.44
N ASN A 41 6.69 8.11 14.59
CA ASN A 41 7.73 9.14 14.77
C ASN A 41 8.92 8.73 13.91
N HIS A 42 8.89 9.03 12.61
CA HIS A 42 10.04 8.85 11.74
C HIS A 42 10.92 10.10 11.89
N PRO A 43 12.07 10.03 12.59
CA PRO A 43 12.87 11.20 12.92
C PRO A 43 13.77 11.66 11.76
N ILE A 44 13.51 11.20 10.54
CA ILE A 44 14.38 11.38 9.38
C ILE A 44 13.51 11.56 8.15
N SER A 45 13.89 12.49 7.26
CA SER A 45 13.28 12.65 5.94
C SER A 45 13.22 11.29 5.23
N SER A 46 12.03 10.81 4.97
CA SER A 46 11.78 9.50 4.37
C SER A 46 10.56 9.62 3.47
N ILE A 47 10.44 8.71 2.50
CA ILE A 47 9.29 8.68 1.61
C ILE A 47 8.61 7.32 1.70
N ASN A 48 7.30 7.35 1.93
CA ASN A 48 6.48 6.15 1.93
C ASN A 48 6.15 5.78 0.48
N VAL A 49 6.23 4.50 0.18
CA VAL A 49 5.81 3.90 -1.08
C VAL A 49 4.59 3.04 -0.82
N TYR A 50 3.47 3.39 -1.45
CA TYR A 50 2.22 2.64 -1.42
C TYR A 50 1.99 1.99 -2.77
N LYS A 51 1.93 0.66 -2.81
CA LYS A 51 1.56 -0.08 -4.02
C LYS A 51 0.16 -0.63 -3.87
N PHE A 52 -0.74 -0.23 -4.77
CA PHE A 52 -2.12 -0.68 -4.83
C PHE A 52 -2.25 -1.77 -5.88
N ILE A 53 -2.86 -2.89 -5.51
CA ILE A 53 -2.99 -4.08 -6.36
C ILE A 53 -4.42 -4.59 -6.27
N ASN A 54 -5.09 -4.70 -7.41
CA ASN A 54 -6.40 -5.33 -7.48
C ASN A 54 -6.26 -6.85 -7.31
N TYR A 55 -7.01 -7.45 -6.39
CA TYR A 55 -6.88 -8.88 -6.13
C TYR A 55 -7.73 -9.67 -7.12
N HIS A 56 -7.07 -10.25 -8.13
CA HIS A 56 -7.67 -10.96 -9.28
C HIS A 56 -8.79 -11.97 -8.94
N HIS A 57 -8.81 -12.53 -7.72
CA HIS A 57 -9.76 -13.58 -7.32
C HIS A 57 -10.81 -13.17 -6.26
N LYS A 58 -10.89 -11.91 -5.81
CA LYS A 58 -11.91 -11.46 -4.84
C LYS A 58 -12.62 -10.22 -5.31
N THR A 59 -13.92 -10.37 -5.55
CA THR A 59 -14.81 -9.25 -5.87
C THR A 59 -14.81 -8.25 -4.70
N ASN A 60 -14.53 -6.97 -4.98
CA ASN A 60 -14.48 -5.89 -4.00
C ASN A 60 -13.37 -5.96 -2.94
N ALA A 61 -12.18 -6.46 -3.31
CA ALA A 61 -10.99 -6.32 -2.48
C ALA A 61 -9.77 -5.92 -3.30
N PHE A 62 -8.99 -4.99 -2.76
CA PHE A 62 -7.63 -4.72 -3.24
C PHE A 62 -6.68 -4.74 -2.06
N ASN A 63 -5.43 -5.07 -2.36
CA ASN A 63 -4.35 -5.03 -1.39
C ASN A 63 -3.55 -3.74 -1.62
N VAL A 64 -3.09 -3.16 -0.52
CA VAL A 64 -2.12 -2.08 -0.55
C VAL A 64 -0.93 -2.51 0.26
N SER A 65 0.27 -2.38 -0.27
CA SER A 65 1.49 -2.62 0.47
C SER A 65 2.24 -1.32 0.69
N LYS A 66 2.69 -1.08 1.92
CA LYS A 66 3.47 0.11 2.30
C LYS A 66 4.89 -0.32 2.68
N VAL A 67 5.88 0.39 2.15
CA VAL A 67 7.27 0.39 2.63
C VAL A 67 7.76 1.81 2.76
N THR A 68 8.67 2.06 3.69
CA THR A 68 9.40 3.33 3.79
C THR A 68 10.76 3.19 3.12
N ILE A 69 11.12 4.14 2.28
CA ILE A 69 12.47 4.24 1.71
C ILE A 69 13.10 5.56 2.14
N TYR A 70 14.42 5.55 2.16
CA TYR A 70 15.24 6.66 2.64
C TYR A 70 16.30 7.04 1.60
N ASN A 71 16.71 6.11 0.75
CA ASN A 71 17.62 6.36 -0.36
C ASN A 71 16.83 6.55 -1.67
N ARG A 72 17.24 7.55 -2.46
CA ARG A 72 16.65 7.92 -3.75
C ARG A 72 16.79 6.81 -4.79
N THR A 73 17.84 5.99 -4.72
CA THR A 73 18.07 4.92 -5.71
C THR A 73 17.08 3.76 -5.58
N ASP A 74 16.34 3.70 -4.47
CA ASP A 74 15.28 2.72 -4.21
C ASP A 74 13.88 3.17 -4.66
N ILE A 75 13.77 4.35 -5.28
CA ILE A 75 12.50 4.84 -5.83
C ILE A 75 12.09 3.94 -7.02
N PRO A 76 10.91 3.31 -6.97
CA PRO A 76 10.49 2.40 -8.04
C PRO A 76 10.27 3.12 -9.37
N LEU A 77 10.67 2.44 -10.44
CA LEU A 77 10.27 2.78 -11.80
C LEU A 77 8.73 2.68 -11.90
N ASN A 78 8.12 3.62 -12.62
CA ASN A 78 6.65 3.74 -12.77
C ASN A 78 5.90 4.15 -11.51
N SER A 79 6.58 4.71 -10.51
CA SER A 79 5.90 5.37 -9.39
C SER A 79 5.38 6.75 -9.79
N TYR A 80 4.25 7.11 -9.21
CA TYR A 80 3.69 8.45 -9.27
C TYR A 80 3.95 9.16 -7.95
N LEU A 81 4.22 10.45 -8.02
CA LEU A 81 4.28 11.29 -6.83
C LEU A 81 2.87 11.76 -6.51
N TYR A 82 2.47 11.61 -5.25
CA TYR A 82 1.15 12.01 -4.77
C TYR A 82 1.29 12.86 -3.51
N ASN A 83 0.63 14.01 -3.50
CA ASN A 83 0.54 14.87 -2.32
C ASN A 83 -0.75 14.57 -1.57
N SER A 84 -0.63 13.93 -0.40
CA SER A 84 -1.74 13.70 0.51
C SER A 84 -1.58 14.61 1.74
N ASN A 85 -2.40 15.66 1.82
CA ASN A 85 -2.45 16.59 2.97
C ASN A 85 -1.08 17.15 3.39
N GLY A 86 -0.23 17.54 2.44
CA GLY A 86 1.09 18.10 2.72
C GLY A 86 2.18 17.04 2.94
N CYS A 87 1.85 15.75 2.83
CA CYS A 87 2.81 14.66 2.79
C CYS A 87 2.94 14.13 1.36
N PHE A 88 4.14 14.19 0.80
CA PHE A 88 4.46 13.54 -0.46
C PHE A 88 4.73 12.05 -0.25
N VAL A 89 4.06 11.21 -1.02
CA VAL A 89 4.26 9.76 -1.06
C VAL A 89 4.43 9.29 -2.49
N LEU A 90 5.01 8.10 -2.66
CA LEU A 90 5.06 7.42 -3.94
C LEU A 90 3.91 6.41 -4.03
N ILE A 91 3.22 6.40 -5.16
CA ILE A 91 2.12 5.48 -5.46
C ILE A 91 2.49 4.60 -6.64
N LEU A 92 2.32 3.29 -6.50
CA LEU A 92 2.34 2.31 -7.59
C LEU A 92 0.94 1.73 -7.78
N LEU A 93 0.58 1.49 -9.03
CA LEU A 93 -0.76 1.10 -9.44
C LEU A 93 -0.67 -0.14 -10.34
N ASP A 94 -0.97 -1.31 -9.79
CA ASP A 94 -0.95 -2.59 -10.50
C ASP A 94 -2.38 -3.10 -10.66
N ASP A 95 -2.83 -3.28 -11.91
CA ASP A 95 -4.16 -3.78 -12.27
C ASP A 95 -5.34 -3.05 -11.58
N CYS A 96 -5.13 -1.78 -11.21
CA CYS A 96 -6.11 -0.97 -10.49
C CYS A 96 -6.99 -0.14 -11.43
N PHE A 97 -8.29 -0.12 -11.18
CA PHE A 97 -9.21 0.85 -11.79
C PHE A 97 -9.14 2.18 -11.03
N ILE A 98 -8.78 3.25 -11.72
CA ILE A 98 -8.53 4.58 -11.12
C ILE A 98 -9.56 5.58 -11.65
N ASN A 99 -10.06 6.43 -10.75
CA ASN A 99 -10.93 7.53 -11.14
C ASN A 99 -10.12 8.62 -11.91
N SER A 100 -10.68 9.16 -12.99
CA SER A 100 -10.05 10.21 -13.81
C SER A 100 -9.58 11.44 -13.03
N ASP A 101 -10.29 11.82 -11.97
CA ASP A 101 -9.89 12.96 -11.15
C ASP A 101 -8.66 12.65 -10.30
N MET A 102 -8.53 11.40 -9.86
CA MET A 102 -7.31 10.95 -9.15
C MET A 102 -6.09 11.00 -10.06
N LEU A 103 -6.24 10.67 -11.35
CA LEU A 103 -5.12 10.71 -12.31
C LEU A 103 -4.52 12.11 -12.47
N LYS A 104 -5.32 13.17 -12.27
CA LYS A 104 -4.85 14.56 -12.35
C LYS A 104 -4.02 14.98 -11.14
N ASP A 105 -4.20 14.30 -10.00
CA ASP A 105 -3.46 14.56 -8.76
C ASP A 105 -2.13 13.78 -8.69
N LEU A 106 -1.82 12.96 -9.70
CA LEU A 106 -0.61 12.14 -9.78
C LEU A 106 0.42 12.80 -10.69
N THR A 107 1.60 13.11 -10.15
CA THR A 107 2.74 13.59 -10.94
C THR A 107 3.52 12.39 -11.48
N ARG A 108 3.74 12.33 -12.79
CA ARG A 108 4.46 11.23 -13.44
C ARG A 108 5.97 11.42 -13.34
N GLN A 109 6.72 10.33 -13.28
CA GLN A 109 8.19 10.38 -13.29
C GLN A 109 8.79 11.08 -14.52
N SER A 110 8.08 11.07 -15.65
CA SER A 110 8.48 11.77 -16.88
C SER A 110 8.30 13.29 -16.81
N GLU A 111 7.53 13.80 -15.85
CA GLU A 111 7.24 15.22 -15.71
C GLU A 111 8.39 15.95 -14.99
N PRO A 112 8.80 17.16 -15.44
CA PRO A 112 9.88 17.91 -14.79
C PRO A 112 9.61 18.19 -13.30
N GLU A 113 8.35 18.41 -12.95
CA GLU A 113 7.87 18.68 -11.59
C GLU A 113 8.20 17.53 -10.63
N PHE A 114 8.19 16.29 -11.10
CA PHE A 114 8.49 15.11 -10.28
C PHE A 114 9.89 15.21 -9.68
N LYS A 115 10.88 15.53 -10.51
CA LYS A 115 12.27 15.68 -10.06
C LYS A 115 12.42 16.87 -9.12
N GLN A 116 11.77 18.00 -9.41
CA GLN A 116 11.82 19.18 -8.55
C GLN A 116 11.25 18.90 -7.16
N ILE A 117 10.12 18.20 -7.07
CA ILE A 117 9.51 17.82 -5.79
C ILE A 117 10.42 16.84 -5.05
N LEU A 118 10.94 15.81 -5.71
CA LEU A 118 11.89 14.89 -5.08
C LEU A 118 13.17 15.58 -4.60
N ASP A 119 13.68 16.55 -5.36
CA ASP A 119 14.85 17.32 -4.98
C ASP A 119 14.60 18.20 -3.74
N SER A 120 13.36 18.69 -3.58
CA SER A 120 12.93 19.43 -2.38
C SER A 120 12.80 18.54 -1.13
N LEU A 121 12.55 17.24 -1.31
CA LEU A 121 12.57 16.26 -0.24
C LEU A 121 14.04 15.98 0.11
N LYS A 122 14.46 16.43 1.30
CA LYS A 122 15.80 16.20 1.86
C LYS A 122 16.01 14.74 2.29
N LEU A 123 15.80 13.79 1.37
CA LEU A 123 16.05 12.38 1.64
C LEU A 123 17.54 12.19 1.99
N PRO A 124 17.85 11.56 3.13
CA PRO A 124 19.20 11.30 3.57
C PRO A 124 19.86 10.29 2.63
N ASP A 125 21.05 10.63 2.15
CA ASP A 125 21.91 9.66 1.49
C ASP A 125 22.70 8.94 2.58
N PHE A 126 22.20 7.80 3.06
CA PHE A 126 22.98 6.99 3.97
C PHE A 126 23.92 6.11 3.15
N ALA A 127 25.21 6.35 3.32
CA ALA A 127 26.28 5.67 2.62
C ALA A 127 26.18 4.13 2.74
N LYS A 128 26.70 3.46 1.70
CA LYS A 128 26.73 2.00 1.41
C LYS A 128 27.23 1.06 2.52
N ASN A 129 27.57 1.57 3.71
CA ASN A 129 28.22 0.80 4.77
C ASN A 129 27.33 0.72 6.02
N GLY A 130 26.60 -0.39 6.13
CA GLY A 130 26.27 -1.01 7.42
C GLY A 130 24.98 -0.59 8.13
N ILE A 131 24.19 0.36 7.61
CA ILE A 131 22.89 0.68 8.20
C ILE A 131 21.80 -0.16 7.55
N VAL A 132 21.24 -1.08 8.34
CA VAL A 132 20.12 -1.96 7.95
C VAL A 132 18.84 -1.12 7.88
N TRP A 133 18.36 -0.89 6.66
CA TRP A 133 17.18 -0.07 6.41
C TRP A 133 15.91 -0.67 7.04
N ASP A 134 14.96 0.20 7.36
CA ASP A 134 13.63 -0.08 7.95
C ASP A 134 12.68 -0.88 7.03
N ARG A 135 13.24 -1.66 6.08
CA ARG A 135 12.54 -2.65 5.23
C ARG A 135 12.29 -3.96 5.95
N LEU A 136 12.30 -3.92 7.28
CA LEU A 136 12.20 -5.08 8.15
C LEU A 136 10.85 -5.77 8.02
N TYR A 137 9.78 -4.98 7.93
CA TYR A 137 8.43 -5.47 7.77
C TYR A 137 7.74 -4.83 6.56
N LEU A 138 6.82 -5.58 5.97
CA LEU A 138 5.89 -5.08 4.97
C LEU A 138 4.52 -4.90 5.62
N GLU A 139 3.96 -3.69 5.55
CA GLU A 139 2.55 -3.49 5.93
C GLU A 139 1.67 -3.80 4.71
N VAL A 140 0.88 -4.87 4.81
CA VAL A 140 -0.14 -5.24 3.84
C VAL A 140 -1.51 -4.85 4.39
N LEU A 141 -2.20 -4.01 3.65
CA LEU A 141 -3.53 -3.50 3.94
C LEU A 141 -4.49 -4.16 2.97
N THR A 142 -5.48 -4.89 3.47
CA THR A 142 -6.58 -5.38 2.62
C THR A 142 -7.79 -4.50 2.82
N VAL A 143 -8.25 -3.89 1.74
CA VAL A 143 -9.49 -3.10 1.74
C VAL A 143 -10.64 -4.00 1.35
N LYS A 144 -11.70 -4.03 2.16
CA LYS A 144 -12.91 -4.82 1.89
C LYS A 144 -14.15 -3.95 2.07
N LYS A 145 -15.11 -4.09 1.16
CA LYS A 145 -16.44 -3.49 1.32
C LYS A 145 -17.18 -4.11 2.51
N CYS A 146 -17.88 -3.28 3.30
CA CYS A 146 -18.75 -3.77 4.37
C CYS A 146 -20.01 -4.40 3.74
N ARG A 147 -20.38 -5.63 4.17
CA ARG A 147 -21.45 -6.46 3.57
C ARG A 147 -22.80 -5.74 3.35
N LEU A 148 -23.12 -4.72 4.14
CA LEU A 148 -24.43 -4.02 4.11
C LEU A 148 -24.31 -2.52 3.79
N SER A 149 -23.16 -2.04 3.31
CA SER A 149 -22.98 -0.61 3.03
C SER A 149 -22.48 -0.35 1.62
N ARG A 150 -23.10 0.63 0.95
CA ARG A 150 -22.66 1.08 -0.37
C ARG A 150 -21.31 1.83 -0.30
N ASN A 151 -21.05 2.56 0.78
CA ASN A 151 -19.92 3.50 0.88
C ASN A 151 -19.01 3.27 2.10
N ARG A 152 -19.20 2.20 2.87
CA ARG A 152 -18.31 1.88 4.00
C ARG A 152 -17.40 0.72 3.67
N PHE A 153 -16.13 0.90 3.98
CA PHE A 153 -15.07 -0.07 3.77
C PHE A 153 -14.35 -0.32 5.09
N LYS A 154 -13.80 -1.52 5.24
CA LYS A 154 -12.90 -1.88 6.32
C LYS A 154 -11.51 -2.10 5.76
N ILE A 155 -10.52 -1.47 6.38
CA ILE A 155 -9.10 -1.71 6.13
C ILE A 155 -8.64 -2.71 7.18
N ILE A 156 -8.11 -3.83 6.72
CA ILE A 156 -7.51 -4.87 7.56
C ILE A 156 -5.99 -4.72 7.42
N PHE A 157 -5.31 -4.63 8.56
CA PHE A 157 -3.86 -4.44 8.61
C PHE A 157 -3.18 -5.78 8.91
N LYS A 158 -2.19 -6.14 8.11
CA LYS A 158 -1.31 -7.28 8.33
C LYS A 158 0.13 -6.81 8.20
N LYS A 159 0.96 -7.12 9.18
CA LYS A 159 2.40 -6.94 9.07
C LYS A 159 3.02 -8.27 8.71
N ILE A 160 3.88 -8.27 7.69
CA ILE A 160 4.68 -9.43 7.28
C ILE A 160 6.11 -9.14 7.68
N PHE A 161 6.69 -10.01 8.50
CA PHE A 161 8.06 -9.90 8.96
C PHE A 161 8.76 -11.27 8.89
N PRO A 162 10.01 -11.31 8.40
CA PRO A 162 10.68 -10.22 7.69
C PRO A 162 9.98 -9.93 6.35
N ALA A 163 10.16 -8.73 5.79
CA ALA A 163 9.51 -8.32 4.54
C ALA A 163 9.79 -9.29 3.38
N GLY A 164 10.92 -9.99 3.39
CA GLY A 164 11.27 -11.05 2.45
C GLY A 164 10.32 -12.24 2.37
N LEU A 165 9.52 -12.47 3.41
CA LEU A 165 8.51 -13.53 3.39
C LEU A 165 7.22 -13.10 2.67
N ALA A 166 7.13 -11.85 2.22
CA ALA A 166 5.97 -11.39 1.48
C ALA A 166 5.91 -12.03 0.08
N PRO A 167 4.71 -12.36 -0.41
CA PRO A 167 4.50 -12.65 -1.83
C PRO A 167 5.06 -11.54 -2.71
N ARG A 168 5.76 -11.90 -3.80
CA ARG A 168 6.42 -10.95 -4.71
C ARG A 168 5.47 -9.88 -5.23
N GLU A 169 4.23 -10.24 -5.52
CA GLU A 169 3.19 -9.31 -5.98
C GLU A 169 2.97 -8.14 -5.00
N LEU A 170 3.06 -8.39 -3.68
CA LEU A 170 2.88 -7.41 -2.63
C LEU A 170 4.15 -6.59 -2.33
N MET A 171 5.27 -6.89 -2.98
CA MET A 171 6.50 -6.11 -2.77
C MET A 171 6.39 -4.79 -3.57
N PRO A 172 6.44 -3.62 -2.91
CA PRO A 172 6.38 -2.32 -3.56
C PRO A 172 7.65 -1.94 -4.32
N VAL A 173 8.78 -2.60 -3.99
CA VAL A 173 10.07 -2.42 -4.66
C VAL A 173 10.63 -3.81 -4.95
N ILE A 174 10.86 -4.11 -6.24
CA ILE A 174 11.24 -5.45 -6.71
C ILE A 174 12.69 -5.45 -7.22
N ASN A 175 13.17 -4.33 -7.76
CA ASN A 175 14.53 -4.16 -8.26
C ASN A 175 15.22 -3.05 -7.48
N PHE A 176 16.30 -3.41 -6.79
CA PHE A 176 17.20 -2.44 -6.14
C PHE A 176 18.38 -2.21 -7.08
N SER A 177 18.66 -0.95 -7.38
CA SER A 177 19.71 -0.52 -8.31
C SER A 177 21.12 -0.77 -7.78
N ASP A 178 21.30 -0.79 -6.45
CA ASP A 178 22.63 -0.77 -5.82
C ASP A 178 22.91 -2.00 -4.95
N GLY A 179 22.88 -3.19 -5.55
CA GLY A 179 23.78 -4.31 -5.23
C GLY A 179 23.75 -5.01 -3.87
N GLN A 180 23.20 -4.46 -2.78
CA GLN A 180 23.13 -5.16 -1.48
C GLN A 180 21.83 -4.82 -0.73
N TYR A 181 20.74 -5.39 -1.21
CA TYR A 181 19.50 -5.50 -0.47
C TYR A 181 19.59 -6.67 0.52
N MET A 182 19.64 -6.39 1.81
CA MET A 182 19.31 -7.40 2.81
C MET A 182 17.79 -7.49 2.92
N VAL A 183 17.21 -8.39 2.13
CA VAL A 183 15.79 -8.78 2.15
C VAL A 183 15.32 -9.07 3.59
N ASN A 184 16.25 -9.62 4.39
CA ASN A 184 16.10 -9.89 5.80
C ASN A 184 17.33 -9.31 6.51
N PRO A 185 17.17 -8.57 7.61
CA PRO A 185 18.31 -8.18 8.43
C PRO A 185 19.04 -9.45 8.95
N PRO A 186 20.33 -9.37 9.32
CA PRO A 186 21.01 -10.52 9.91
C PRO A 186 20.31 -10.93 11.20
N TYR A 187 20.36 -12.22 11.54
CA TYR A 187 19.68 -12.75 12.73
C TYR A 187 20.05 -11.99 14.01
N GLU A 188 21.33 -11.64 14.14
CA GLU A 188 21.92 -10.85 15.24
C GLU A 188 21.33 -9.44 15.39
N PHE A 189 20.76 -8.87 14.32
CA PHE A 189 20.09 -7.58 14.39
C PHE A 189 18.65 -7.71 14.87
N ILE A 190 18.00 -8.87 14.74
CA ILE A 190 16.60 -9.07 15.13
C ILE A 190 16.49 -9.69 16.51
N TYR A 191 17.42 -10.59 16.84
CA TYR A 191 17.38 -11.43 18.03
C TYR A 191 18.57 -11.10 18.92
N ASP A 192 18.35 -11.10 20.23
CA ASP A 192 19.41 -10.97 21.21
C ASP A 192 20.29 -12.23 21.28
N ASN A 193 21.31 -12.20 22.12
CA ASN A 193 22.25 -13.32 22.33
C ASN A 193 21.57 -14.58 22.89
N LYS A 194 20.30 -14.51 23.30
CA LYS A 194 19.50 -15.64 23.78
C LYS A 194 18.57 -16.19 22.69
N GLY A 195 18.61 -15.62 21.48
CA GLY A 195 17.71 -15.96 20.38
C GLY A 195 16.31 -15.37 20.54
N GLU A 196 16.10 -14.42 21.46
CA GLU A 196 14.81 -13.74 21.63
C GLU A 196 14.71 -12.49 20.76
N MET A 197 13.54 -12.25 20.16
CA MET A 197 13.34 -11.05 19.34
C MET A 197 13.49 -9.78 20.18
N LEU A 198 14.27 -8.82 19.69
CA LEU A 198 14.47 -7.53 20.35
C LEU A 198 13.14 -6.80 20.56
N GLU A 199 13.00 -6.12 21.70
CA GLU A 199 11.74 -5.49 22.13
C GLU A 199 11.24 -4.44 21.12
N VAL A 200 12.17 -3.71 20.49
CA VAL A 200 11.85 -2.72 19.45
C VAL A 200 11.08 -3.34 18.28
N TYR A 201 11.41 -4.59 17.89
CA TYR A 201 10.71 -5.31 16.83
C TYR A 201 9.45 -6.01 17.33
N LYS A 202 9.43 -6.52 18.57
CA LYS A 202 8.22 -7.11 19.18
C LYS A 202 7.04 -6.14 19.11
N LYS A 203 7.23 -4.87 19.44
CA LYS A 203 6.17 -3.83 19.37
C LYS A 203 5.72 -3.55 17.93
N GLN A 204 6.65 -3.62 16.97
CA GLN A 204 6.34 -3.41 15.57
C GLN A 204 5.50 -4.55 14.99
N LEU A 205 5.59 -5.78 15.49
CA LEU A 205 4.81 -6.93 14.98
C LEU A 205 3.36 -6.98 15.45
N ILE A 206 2.95 -6.12 16.38
CA ILE A 206 1.59 -6.13 16.92
C ILE A 206 0.59 -5.72 15.82
N PRO A 207 -0.39 -6.56 15.48
CA PRO A 207 -1.37 -6.24 14.44
C PRO A 207 -2.23 -5.05 14.84
N LYS A 208 -2.37 -4.09 13.93
CA LYS A 208 -3.27 -2.93 14.11
C LYS A 208 -4.72 -3.39 13.98
N LYS A 209 -5.60 -2.89 14.86
CA LYS A 209 -7.05 -3.18 14.78
C LYS A 209 -7.60 -2.67 13.43
N PRO A 210 -8.53 -3.42 12.79
CA PRO A 210 -9.16 -2.96 11.55
C PRO A 210 -9.85 -1.60 11.71
N VAL A 211 -9.73 -0.75 10.71
CA VAL A 211 -10.30 0.60 10.70
C VAL A 211 -11.45 0.65 9.69
N LYS A 212 -12.56 1.28 10.06
CA LYS A 212 -13.71 1.50 9.17
C LYS A 212 -13.62 2.90 8.58
N ILE A 213 -13.64 2.99 7.26
CA ILE A 213 -13.65 4.26 6.53
C ILE A 213 -14.94 4.42 5.73
N ARG A 214 -15.44 5.65 5.64
CA ARG A 214 -16.60 6.01 4.82
C ARG A 214 -16.12 6.82 3.63
N LEU A 215 -16.48 6.41 2.42
CA LEU A 215 -16.22 7.21 1.22
C LEU A 215 -17.26 8.32 1.10
N LYS A 216 -16.79 9.51 0.73
CA LYS A 216 -17.67 10.59 0.25
C LYS A 216 -18.23 10.17 -1.12
N LYS A 217 -19.53 10.38 -1.33
CA LYS A 217 -20.12 10.28 -2.66
C LYS A 217 -19.64 11.49 -3.46
N TYR A 218 -19.16 11.25 -4.67
CA TYR A 218 -19.06 12.29 -5.68
C TYR A 218 -20.44 12.37 -6.34
N ASN A 219 -21.04 13.56 -6.30
CA ASN A 219 -22.26 13.91 -7.02
C ASN A 219 -21.86 14.49 -8.37
#